data_AF-A0A2A3Z298-F1
#
_entry.id   AF-A0A2A3Z298-F1
#
_cell.length_a   1.000
_cell.length_b   1.000
_cell.length_c   1.000
_cell.angle_alpha   90.00
_cell.angle_beta   90.00
_cell.angle_gamma   90.00
#
_symmetry.space_group_name_H-M   'P 1'
#
loop_
_entity.id
_entity.type
_entity.pdbx_description
1 polymer ?
#
loop_
_entity_poly.entity_id
_entity_poly.type
_entity_poly.pdbx_seq_one_letter_code
_entity_poly.pdbx_strand_id
1 'polypeptide(L)'
;MVLIVFVALGIGWGAATLFGNDSDGDTVAAPASSATKSPGDEASSSQSPSESPEPSESPSLSNDPAKALDQLIKGDRPSVKADLNGKWVPQLSSKRLDLEAEGKVWKEKDILAEHQELREEYPRVQLVWSGDFASFKEDNFWVTVVGIGYDDPEEALSWCSSHGLGADYCYAKQLNTSGGIDGTTRLQD
;
A
#
# COMPACT_ATOMS: atom_id res chain seq x y z
N MET A 1 -34.55 25.22 10.30
CA MET A 1 -35.50 24.46 9.45
C MET A 1 -35.03 24.57 8.01
N VAL A 2 -34.42 23.53 7.47
CA VAL A 2 -34.09 23.41 6.05
C VAL A 2 -34.73 22.10 5.59
N LEU A 3 -35.63 22.20 4.62
CA LEU A 3 -36.45 21.11 4.11
C LEU A 3 -35.63 20.26 3.13
N ILE A 4 -35.54 18.97 3.40
CA ILE A 4 -35.01 17.94 2.49
C ILE A 4 -36.17 17.42 1.65
N VAL A 5 -36.03 17.47 0.32
CA VAL A 5 -36.96 16.84 -0.62
C VAL A 5 -36.29 15.58 -1.16
N PHE A 6 -36.77 14.41 -0.72
CA PHE A 6 -36.53 13.13 -1.38
C PHE A 6 -37.67 12.87 -2.36
N VAL A 7 -37.35 12.57 -3.62
CA VAL A 7 -38.28 11.88 -4.52
C VAL A 7 -37.58 10.67 -5.10
N ALA A 8 -38.18 9.51 -4.80
CA ALA A 8 -37.80 8.21 -5.30
C ALA A 8 -38.75 7.76 -6.42
N LEU A 9 -38.29 6.72 -7.15
CA LEU A 9 -39.03 5.64 -7.83
C LEU A 9 -39.29 5.72 -9.35
N GLY A 10 -38.97 4.57 -9.98
CA GLY A 10 -39.56 4.02 -11.23
C GLY A 10 -38.50 3.56 -12.24
N ILE A 11 -37.90 2.36 -12.14
CA ILE A 11 -38.34 1.05 -12.70
C ILE A 11 -38.97 1.14 -14.10
N GLY A 12 -38.35 0.45 -15.08
CA GLY A 12 -39.02 0.02 -16.31
C GLY A 12 -38.09 -0.62 -17.35
N TRP A 13 -38.05 -1.96 -17.39
CA TRP A 13 -37.51 -2.75 -18.51
C TRP A 13 -38.45 -2.71 -19.73
N GLY A 14 -37.90 -2.73 -20.95
CA GLY A 14 -38.68 -2.90 -22.17
C GLY A 14 -37.81 -3.08 -23.42
N ALA A 15 -38.01 -4.17 -24.14
CA ALA A 15 -37.18 -4.69 -25.22
C ALA A 15 -37.69 -4.33 -26.64
N ALA A 16 -36.81 -4.60 -27.63
CA ALA A 16 -37.07 -4.85 -29.06
C ALA A 16 -37.53 -3.65 -29.93
N THR A 17 -37.20 -3.48 -31.21
CA THR A 17 -36.29 -4.06 -32.23
C THR A 17 -36.49 -3.12 -33.43
N LEU A 18 -35.45 -2.66 -34.12
CA LEU A 18 -35.57 -2.27 -35.54
C LEU A 18 -34.31 -2.64 -36.31
N PHE A 19 -34.56 -3.29 -37.44
CA PHE A 19 -33.64 -4.02 -38.31
C PHE A 19 -32.91 -3.10 -39.30
N GLY A 20 -31.70 -3.51 -39.68
CA GLY A 20 -30.98 -3.02 -40.85
C GLY A 20 -29.91 -4.05 -41.23
N ASN A 21 -30.25 -4.94 -42.17
CA ASN A 21 -29.43 -6.03 -42.70
C ASN A 21 -28.99 -5.65 -44.11
N ASP A 22 -27.71 -5.38 -44.32
CA ASP A 22 -27.09 -5.35 -45.65
C ASP A 22 -26.23 -6.61 -45.81
N SER A 23 -26.57 -7.42 -46.79
CA SER A 23 -25.86 -8.64 -47.18
C SER A 23 -25.48 -8.50 -48.64
N ASP A 24 -24.17 -8.39 -48.91
CA ASP A 24 -23.61 -8.75 -50.21
C ASP A 24 -22.74 -9.98 -50.01
N GLY A 25 -23.10 -11.06 -50.71
CA GLY A 25 -22.40 -12.32 -50.70
C GLY A 25 -21.36 -12.40 -51.81
N ASP A 26 -20.30 -13.16 -51.55
CA ASP A 26 -19.61 -13.92 -52.58
C ASP A 26 -19.41 -15.36 -52.07
N THR A 27 -19.71 -16.30 -52.95
CA THR A 27 -19.82 -17.74 -52.69
C THR A 27 -18.50 -18.41 -53.04
N VAL A 28 -18.12 -19.49 -52.34
CA VAL A 28 -17.71 -20.78 -52.96
C VAL A 28 -17.53 -21.87 -51.88
N ALA A 29 -18.42 -22.87 -51.99
CA ALA A 29 -18.31 -24.31 -51.81
C ALA A 29 -17.69 -24.94 -50.53
N ALA A 30 -18.56 -25.67 -49.82
CA ALA A 30 -18.24 -26.86 -49.02
C ALA A 30 -17.93 -28.08 -49.93
N PRO A 31 -17.46 -29.22 -49.36
CA PRO A 31 -18.45 -30.25 -49.06
C PRO A 31 -18.24 -31.00 -47.73
N ALA A 32 -19.35 -31.54 -47.26
CA ALA A 32 -19.51 -32.40 -46.09
C ALA A 32 -19.26 -33.89 -46.40
N SER A 33 -18.91 -34.67 -45.36
CA SER A 33 -19.45 -36.02 -45.02
C SER A 33 -18.62 -36.59 -43.85
N SER A 34 -19.18 -36.76 -42.65
CA SER A 34 -19.95 -37.92 -42.13
C SER A 34 -19.12 -39.20 -41.95
N ALA A 35 -18.92 -39.65 -40.69
CA ALA A 35 -19.35 -40.96 -40.14
C ALA A 35 -18.53 -41.51 -38.94
N THR A 36 -19.27 -41.94 -37.90
CA THR A 36 -19.12 -43.20 -37.11
C THR A 36 -18.03 -43.40 -36.02
N LYS A 37 -18.50 -43.48 -34.76
CA LYS A 37 -18.33 -44.51 -33.67
C LYS A 37 -17.07 -45.42 -33.67
N SER A 38 -16.45 -45.90 -32.57
CA SER A 38 -16.63 -45.91 -31.09
C SER A 38 -15.32 -46.50 -30.46
N PRO A 39 -15.30 -47.07 -29.23
CA PRO A 39 -14.40 -46.75 -28.10
C PRO A 39 -13.10 -47.58 -28.01
N GLY A 40 -12.17 -47.16 -27.15
CA GLY A 40 -10.96 -47.94 -26.85
C GLY A 40 -10.30 -47.50 -25.54
N ASP A 41 -10.25 -48.46 -24.62
CA ASP A 41 -9.89 -48.47 -23.21
C ASP A 41 -8.55 -47.86 -22.77
N GLU A 42 -8.54 -47.45 -21.50
CA GLU A 42 -7.49 -47.62 -20.48
C GLU A 42 -6.01 -47.41 -20.88
N ALA A 43 -5.43 -46.32 -20.40
CA ALA A 43 -4.04 -46.34 -19.93
C ALA A 43 -3.88 -45.42 -18.72
N SER A 44 -3.76 -46.07 -17.57
CA SER A 44 -3.34 -45.55 -16.27
C SER A 44 -2.18 -44.56 -16.39
N SER A 45 -2.35 -43.36 -15.83
CA SER A 45 -1.23 -42.51 -15.42
C SER A 45 -1.52 -42.03 -14.02
N SER A 46 -0.84 -42.66 -13.06
CA SER A 46 -0.73 -42.21 -11.68
C SER A 46 -0.29 -40.75 -11.67
N GLN A 47 -1.23 -39.84 -11.45
CA GLN A 47 -0.92 -38.45 -11.19
C GLN A 47 -0.38 -38.36 -9.77
N SER A 48 0.92 -38.05 -9.71
CA SER A 48 1.60 -37.59 -8.51
C SER A 48 0.75 -36.53 -7.80
N PRO A 49 0.60 -36.56 -6.46
CA PRO A 49 -0.01 -35.46 -5.73
C PRO A 49 0.72 -34.17 -6.09
N SER A 50 -0.03 -33.22 -6.64
CA SER A 50 0.39 -31.85 -6.81
C SER A 50 0.70 -31.30 -5.42
N GLU A 51 1.97 -31.13 -5.09
CA GLU A 51 2.40 -30.33 -3.94
C GLU A 51 1.86 -28.91 -4.16
N SER A 52 0.78 -28.60 -3.45
CA SER A 52 0.28 -27.24 -3.32
C SER A 52 1.40 -26.42 -2.66
N PRO A 53 1.80 -25.27 -3.22
CA PRO A 53 2.79 -24.43 -2.55
C PRO A 53 2.23 -24.05 -1.18
N GLU A 54 2.97 -24.37 -0.11
CA GLU A 54 2.68 -23.86 1.23
C GLU A 54 2.62 -22.33 1.17
N PRO A 55 1.66 -21.68 1.84
CA PRO A 55 1.66 -20.23 1.96
C PRO A 55 2.97 -19.84 2.65
N SER A 56 3.76 -18.97 2.00
CA SER A 56 4.96 -18.41 2.61
C SER A 56 4.55 -17.66 3.87
N GLU A 57 4.72 -18.29 5.03
CA GLU A 57 4.51 -17.68 6.33
C GLU A 57 5.48 -16.50 6.42
N SER A 58 4.96 -15.28 6.31
CA SER A 58 5.73 -14.10 6.67
C SER A 58 6.15 -14.25 8.13
N PRO A 59 7.42 -14.04 8.48
CA PRO A 59 7.89 -14.26 9.84
C PRO A 59 7.07 -13.40 10.81
N SER A 60 6.45 -14.04 11.80
CA SER A 60 5.72 -13.34 12.86
C SER A 60 6.67 -12.39 13.60
N LEU A 61 6.19 -11.19 13.93
CA LEU A 61 6.95 -10.24 14.76
C LEU A 61 7.26 -10.84 16.13
N SER A 62 8.38 -10.43 16.71
CA SER A 62 8.80 -10.84 18.05
C SER A 62 7.86 -10.30 19.12
N ASN A 63 7.69 -11.06 20.22
CA ASN A 63 6.98 -10.57 21.42
C ASN A 63 7.81 -9.56 22.23
N ASP A 64 9.11 -9.42 21.95
CA ASP A 64 9.95 -8.36 22.52
C ASP A 64 9.82 -7.08 21.64
N PRO A 65 9.34 -5.95 22.19
CA PRO A 65 9.05 -4.77 21.37
C PRO A 65 10.27 -4.17 20.66
N ALA A 66 11.43 -4.17 21.32
CA ALA A 66 12.66 -3.66 20.72
C ALA A 66 13.08 -4.51 19.51
N LYS A 67 13.04 -5.84 19.65
CA LYS A 67 13.31 -6.78 18.56
C LYS A 67 12.25 -6.69 17.45
N ALA A 68 10.98 -6.46 17.78
CA ALA A 68 9.93 -6.27 16.79
C ALA A 68 10.16 -5.00 15.96
N LEU A 69 10.52 -3.88 16.59
CA LEU A 69 10.88 -2.64 15.89
C LEU A 69 12.09 -2.84 14.96
N ASP A 70 13.12 -3.57 15.41
CA ASP A 70 14.27 -3.93 14.57
C ASP A 70 13.88 -4.82 13.38
N GLN A 71 12.97 -5.79 13.58
CA GLN A 71 12.44 -6.61 12.49
C GLN A 71 11.68 -5.77 11.46
N LEU A 72 10.85 -4.83 11.91
CA LEU A 72 10.11 -3.92 11.03
C LEU A 72 11.06 -3.03 10.22
N ILE A 73 12.03 -2.37 10.87
CA ILE A 73 13.05 -1.57 10.18
C ILE A 73 13.81 -2.43 9.17
N LYS A 74 14.23 -3.64 9.53
CA LYS A 74 14.93 -4.55 8.61
C LYS A 74 14.08 -4.96 7.42
N GLY A 75 12.79 -5.19 7.63
CA GLY A 75 11.84 -5.53 6.57
C GLY A 75 11.57 -4.38 5.61
N ASP A 76 11.46 -3.16 6.13
CA ASP A 76 11.13 -1.97 5.34
C ASP A 76 12.36 -1.37 4.64
N ARG A 77 13.57 -1.57 5.20
CA ARG A 77 14.82 -0.96 4.70
C ARG A 77 15.10 -1.16 3.20
N PRO A 78 14.88 -2.33 2.57
CA PRO A 78 15.16 -2.51 1.14
C PRO A 78 14.36 -1.56 0.25
N SER A 79 13.04 -1.44 0.46
CA SER A 79 12.17 -0.57 -0.34
C SER A 79 12.40 0.90 0.01
N VAL A 80 12.59 1.24 1.29
CA VAL A 80 12.97 2.60 1.69
C VAL A 80 14.23 3.07 0.96
N LYS A 81 15.26 2.23 0.91
CA LYS A 81 16.53 2.58 0.23
C LYS A 81 16.38 2.67 -1.28
N ALA A 82 15.60 1.78 -1.89
CA ALA A 82 15.41 1.75 -3.33
C ALA A 82 14.54 2.92 -3.83
N ASP A 83 13.47 3.22 -3.10
CA ASP A 83 12.37 4.04 -3.62
C ASP A 83 12.30 5.43 -2.98
N LEU A 84 12.81 5.61 -1.75
CA LEU A 84 12.60 6.84 -0.98
C LEU A 84 13.87 7.67 -0.74
N ASN A 85 15.06 7.13 -0.99
CA ASN A 85 16.29 7.92 -0.85
C ASN A 85 16.33 9.05 -1.89
N GLY A 86 16.48 10.29 -1.44
CA GLY A 86 16.37 11.50 -2.26
C GLY A 86 14.94 12.05 -2.40
N LYS A 87 13.93 11.39 -1.83
CA LYS A 87 12.52 11.77 -2.00
C LYS A 87 11.94 12.44 -0.76
N TRP A 88 10.91 13.25 -0.99
CA TRP A 88 10.04 13.77 0.05
C TRP A 88 8.97 12.75 0.40
N VAL A 89 8.73 12.55 1.69
CA VAL A 89 7.73 11.62 2.22
C VAL A 89 6.88 12.32 3.27
N PRO A 90 5.58 12.00 3.37
CA PRO A 90 4.79 12.33 4.55
C PRO A 90 5.32 11.58 5.77
N GLN A 91 5.67 12.31 6.82
CA GLN A 91 6.11 11.73 8.09
C GLN A 91 5.00 11.88 9.13
N LEU A 92 4.54 10.76 9.68
CA LEU A 92 3.38 10.69 10.58
C LEU A 92 3.77 10.63 12.05
N SER A 93 4.92 10.05 12.35
CA SER A 93 5.41 9.93 13.74
C SER A 93 6.93 9.97 13.80
N SER A 94 7.45 10.44 14.94
CA SER A 94 8.86 10.41 15.32
C SER A 94 8.96 10.24 16.83
N LYS A 95 9.32 9.03 17.27
CA LYS A 95 9.41 8.69 18.70
C LYS A 95 10.76 8.06 19.02
N ARG A 96 11.19 8.23 20.27
CA ARG A 96 12.37 7.57 20.83
C ARG A 96 12.10 7.07 22.24
N LEU A 97 12.98 6.20 22.71
CA LEU A 97 12.94 5.72 24.08
C LEU A 97 13.04 6.89 25.06
N ASP A 98 12.21 6.86 26.09
CA ASP A 98 12.15 7.86 27.16
C ASP A 98 11.81 9.28 26.70
N LEU A 99 11.23 9.43 25.49
CA LEU A 99 10.66 10.70 25.06
C LEU A 99 9.46 11.07 25.94
N GLU A 100 9.45 12.27 26.51
CA GLU A 100 8.28 12.84 27.18
C GLU A 100 7.45 13.64 26.17
N ALA A 101 6.35 13.08 25.71
CA ALA A 101 5.45 13.70 24.74
C ALA A 101 4.05 13.12 24.87
N GLU A 102 3.03 13.90 24.46
CA GLU A 102 1.63 13.44 24.44
C GLU A 102 1.15 12.94 25.83
N GLY A 103 1.65 13.56 26.90
CA GLY A 103 1.28 13.25 28.27
C GLY A 103 1.85 11.94 28.82
N LYS A 104 2.81 11.30 28.15
CA LYS A 104 3.47 10.06 28.61
C LYS A 104 4.97 10.03 28.35
N VAL A 105 5.65 9.10 29.01
CA VAL A 105 7.03 8.69 28.68
C VAL A 105 6.94 7.51 27.72
N TRP A 106 7.48 7.67 26.51
CA TRP A 106 7.44 6.66 25.46
C TRP A 106 8.38 5.49 25.75
N LYS A 107 7.85 4.27 25.69
CA LYS A 107 8.61 3.02 25.74
C LYS A 107 8.52 2.31 24.38
N GLU A 108 9.40 1.33 24.13
CA GLU A 108 9.41 0.59 22.86
C GLU A 108 8.07 -0.06 22.55
N LYS A 109 7.35 -0.54 23.58
CA LYS A 109 5.99 -1.08 23.42
C LYS A 109 5.01 -0.05 22.88
N ASP A 110 5.14 1.21 23.29
CA ASP A 110 4.23 2.28 22.89
C ASP A 110 4.53 2.74 21.47
N ILE A 111 5.83 2.81 21.12
CA ILE A 111 6.30 3.13 19.77
C ILE A 111 5.86 2.05 18.78
N LEU A 112 6.02 0.78 19.15
CA LEU A 112 5.55 -0.35 18.33
C LEU A 112 4.04 -0.30 18.11
N ALA A 113 3.28 -0.09 19.18
CA ALA A 113 1.83 -0.02 19.10
C ALA A 113 1.36 1.13 18.20
N GLU A 114 1.92 2.34 18.37
CA GLU A 114 1.60 3.50 17.51
C GLU A 114 1.94 3.21 16.04
N HIS A 115 3.10 2.61 15.76
CA HIS A 115 3.45 2.25 14.40
C HIS A 115 2.48 1.22 13.78
N GLN A 116 2.05 0.23 14.57
CA GLN A 116 1.08 -0.77 14.12
C GLN A 116 -0.29 -0.15 13.84
N GLU A 117 -0.76 0.74 14.71
CA GLU A 117 -2.01 1.50 14.51
C GLU A 117 -1.93 2.33 13.21
N LEU A 118 -0.83 3.07 13.01
CA LEU A 118 -0.59 3.82 11.78
C LEU A 118 -0.53 2.91 10.55
N ARG A 119 -0.03 1.67 10.68
CA ARG A 119 0.02 0.71 9.58
C ARG A 119 -1.33 0.10 9.26
N GLU A 120 -2.19 -0.08 10.26
CA GLU A 120 -3.58 -0.50 10.05
C GLU A 120 -4.38 0.60 9.34
N GLU A 121 -4.19 1.86 9.73
CA GLU A 121 -4.88 3.00 9.12
C GLU A 121 -4.31 3.38 7.74
N TYR A 122 -2.98 3.34 7.60
CA TYR A 122 -2.24 3.71 6.40
C TYR A 122 -1.32 2.54 5.96
N PRO A 123 -1.84 1.54 5.19
CA PRO A 123 -1.12 0.29 4.90
C PRO A 123 0.22 0.40 4.18
N ARG A 124 0.54 1.58 3.64
CA ARG A 124 1.81 1.88 2.95
C ARG A 124 2.89 2.48 3.84
N VAL A 125 2.63 2.69 5.13
CA VAL A 125 3.65 3.24 6.02
C VAL A 125 4.82 2.29 6.19
N GLN A 126 5.99 2.88 6.38
CA GLN A 126 7.25 2.20 6.60
C GLN A 126 7.89 2.76 7.87
N LEU A 127 8.54 1.89 8.62
CA LEU A 127 9.31 2.27 9.80
C LEU A 127 10.77 2.47 9.40
N VAL A 128 11.31 3.66 9.65
CA VAL A 128 12.72 3.96 9.42
C VAL A 128 13.42 4.31 10.73
N TRP A 129 14.70 3.97 10.82
CA TRP A 129 15.57 4.43 11.88
C TRP A 129 16.22 5.75 11.45
N SER A 130 16.12 6.80 12.27
CA SER A 130 16.61 8.12 11.88
C SER A 130 18.14 8.15 11.68
N GLY A 131 18.89 7.32 12.41
CA GLY A 131 20.33 7.20 12.25
C GLY A 131 20.81 6.60 10.92
N ASP A 132 19.90 6.04 10.11
CA ASP A 132 20.23 5.58 8.76
C ASP A 132 20.29 6.73 7.72
N PHE A 133 19.90 7.96 8.09
CA PHE A 133 19.80 9.10 7.17
C PHE A 133 20.47 10.36 7.73
N ALA A 134 21.17 11.08 6.85
CA ALA A 134 21.80 12.36 7.16
C ALA A 134 20.79 13.53 7.25
N SER A 135 19.56 13.32 6.76
CA SER A 135 18.50 14.34 6.80
C SER A 135 17.80 14.46 8.15
N PHE A 136 18.04 13.56 9.10
CA PHE A 136 17.57 13.73 10.49
C PHE A 136 18.62 14.42 11.36
N LYS A 137 18.16 15.31 12.22
CA LYS A 137 19.00 15.99 13.22
C LYS A 137 19.46 15.05 14.32
N GLU A 138 18.60 14.14 14.73
CA GLU A 138 18.84 13.17 15.79
C GLU A 138 18.79 11.76 15.19
N ASP A 139 19.71 10.89 15.61
CA ASP A 139 19.98 9.58 15.03
C ASP A 139 19.37 8.42 15.84
N ASN A 140 18.52 8.74 16.82
CA ASN A 140 17.97 7.81 17.79
C ASN A 140 16.44 7.71 17.79
N PHE A 141 15.79 7.96 16.66
CA PHE A 141 14.33 7.93 16.52
C PHE A 141 13.85 6.81 15.61
N TRP A 142 12.75 6.19 16.03
CA TRP A 142 11.84 5.45 15.15
C TRP A 142 10.90 6.44 14.48
N VAL A 143 10.88 6.44 13.15
CA VAL A 143 10.10 7.39 12.36
C VAL A 143 9.16 6.60 11.45
N THR A 144 7.87 6.89 11.56
CA THR A 144 6.86 6.31 10.66
C THR A 144 6.63 7.27 9.50
N VAL A 145 6.94 6.82 8.29
CA VAL A 145 6.75 7.59 7.05
C VAL A 145 5.78 6.86 6.14
N VAL A 146 5.06 7.58 5.30
CA VAL A 146 4.30 6.97 4.21
C VAL A 146 5.29 6.54 3.12
N GLY A 147 5.20 5.29 2.67
CA GLY A 147 6.06 4.71 1.64
C GLY A 147 5.77 5.21 0.21
N ILE A 148 5.48 6.50 0.05
CA ILE A 148 5.30 7.20 -1.23
C ILE A 148 6.33 8.32 -1.28
N GLY A 149 7.27 8.22 -2.21
CA GLY A 149 8.27 9.25 -2.44
C GLY A 149 7.81 10.26 -3.49
N TYR A 150 7.97 11.54 -3.18
CA TYR A 150 7.66 12.67 -4.04
C TYR A 150 8.92 13.47 -4.39
N ASP A 151 8.90 14.17 -5.52
CA ASP A 151 10.00 15.04 -5.94
C ASP A 151 9.88 16.44 -5.31
N ASP A 152 8.68 16.83 -4.92
CA ASP A 152 8.38 18.13 -4.31
C ASP A 152 7.75 17.95 -2.91
N PRO A 153 8.15 18.78 -1.91
CA PRO A 153 7.57 18.68 -0.58
C PRO A 153 6.07 18.99 -0.54
N GLU A 154 5.54 19.82 -1.44
CA GLU A 154 4.10 20.14 -1.47
C GLU A 154 3.24 18.92 -1.80
N GLU A 155 3.74 17.98 -2.59
CA GLU A 155 3.00 16.76 -2.90
C GLU A 155 2.87 15.86 -1.64
N ALA A 156 3.93 15.80 -0.82
CA ALA A 156 3.87 15.12 0.47
C ALA A 156 2.93 15.83 1.45
N LEU A 157 2.90 17.17 1.48
CA LEU A 157 1.95 17.94 2.30
C LEU A 157 0.51 17.83 1.79
N SER A 158 0.32 17.73 0.47
CA SER A 158 -0.99 17.46 -0.13
C SER A 158 -1.50 16.09 0.29
N TRP A 159 -0.62 15.09 0.43
CA TRP A 159 -1.00 13.80 1.00
C TRP A 159 -1.49 13.96 2.44
N CYS A 160 -0.74 14.68 3.29
CA CYS A 160 -1.12 14.94 4.69
C CYS A 160 -2.53 15.55 4.79
N SER A 161 -2.75 16.66 4.09
CA SER A 161 -4.01 17.41 4.11
C SER A 161 -5.17 16.61 3.51
N SER A 162 -4.94 15.81 2.46
CA SER A 162 -5.97 14.95 1.87
C SER A 162 -6.47 13.85 2.82
N HIS A 163 -5.68 13.47 3.83
CA HIS A 163 -6.05 12.52 4.89
C HIS A 163 -6.50 13.24 6.18
N GLY A 164 -6.70 14.56 6.14
CA GLY A 164 -7.15 15.34 7.28
C GLY A 164 -6.12 15.49 8.41
N LEU A 165 -4.84 15.22 8.13
CA LEU A 165 -3.77 15.30 9.11
C LEU A 165 -3.16 16.70 9.12
N GLY A 166 -3.30 17.42 10.25
CA GLY A 166 -2.70 18.74 10.46
C GLY A 166 -1.19 18.70 10.74
N ALA A 167 -0.59 19.88 10.90
CA ALA A 167 0.86 20.06 11.08
C ALA A 167 1.46 19.29 12.27
N ASP A 168 0.66 19.06 13.32
CA ASP A 168 1.07 18.29 14.51
C ASP A 168 1.18 16.78 14.24
N TYR A 169 0.51 16.29 13.19
CA TYR A 169 0.35 14.87 12.89
C TYR A 169 1.01 14.44 11.57
N CYS A 170 1.30 15.39 10.68
CA CYS A 170 1.93 15.08 9.41
C CYS A 170 2.70 16.28 8.84
N TYR A 171 3.92 16.03 8.38
CA TYR A 171 4.74 17.00 7.66
C TYR A 171 5.61 16.33 6.60
N ALA A 172 6.16 17.12 5.67
CA ALA A 172 7.01 16.60 4.62
C ALA A 172 8.46 16.48 5.12
N LYS A 173 9.04 15.29 4.95
CA LYS A 173 10.43 14.97 5.28
C LYS A 173 11.16 14.48 4.06
N GLN A 174 12.34 15.02 3.75
CA GLN A 174 13.21 14.43 2.75
C GLN A 174 14.08 13.35 3.38
N LEU A 175 14.14 12.16 2.78
CA LEU A 175 15.00 11.07 3.25
C LEU A 175 16.29 11.04 2.44
N ASN A 176 17.40 11.49 3.03
CA ASN A 176 18.71 11.48 2.37
C ASN A 176 19.74 10.77 3.22
N THR A 177 20.53 9.89 2.61
CA THR A 177 21.70 9.26 3.25
C THR A 177 22.95 10.15 3.29
N SER A 178 22.90 11.33 2.67
CA SER A 178 23.97 12.35 2.67
C SER A 178 23.39 13.77 2.54
N GLY A 179 24.22 14.82 2.56
CA GLY A 179 23.77 16.21 2.33
C GLY A 179 23.30 16.98 3.57
N GLY A 180 23.22 16.33 4.75
CA GLY A 180 22.87 16.98 6.01
C GLY A 180 21.39 17.30 6.16
N ILE A 181 21.07 18.13 7.18
CA ILE A 181 19.69 18.35 7.64
C ILE A 181 18.99 19.56 7.00
N ASP A 182 19.76 20.48 6.42
CA ASP A 182 19.26 21.78 5.97
C ASP A 182 18.28 21.61 4.81
N GLY A 183 17.09 22.23 4.94
CA GLY A 183 16.06 22.19 3.89
C GLY A 183 15.39 20.82 3.69
N THR A 184 15.57 19.86 4.60
CA THR A 184 15.01 18.50 4.47
C THR A 184 13.68 18.30 5.19
N THR A 185 13.07 19.36 5.72
CA THR A 185 11.80 19.31 6.45
C THR A 185 10.94 20.50 6.06
N ARG A 186 9.67 20.26 5.78
CA ARG A 186 8.70 21.30 5.47
C ARG A 186 7.38 21.05 6.19
N LEU A 187 6.87 22.09 6.84
CA LEU A 187 5.63 22.04 7.62
C LEU A 187 4.45 22.51 6.76
N GLN A 188 3.25 22.11 7.17
CA GLN A 188 2.00 22.66 6.64
C GLN A 188 1.83 24.11 7.13
N ASP A 189 1.20 24.96 6.32
CA ASP A 189 0.88 26.36 6.63
C ASP A 189 -0.35 26.51 7.55
#